data_AF-A0A2G2L0V2-F1
#
_entry.id   AF-A0A2G2L0V2-F1
#
_cell.length_a   1.000
_cell.length_b   1.000
_cell.length_c   1.000
_cell.angle_alpha   90.00
_cell.angle_beta   90.00
_cell.angle_gamma   90.00
#
_symmetry.space_group_name_H-M   'P 1'
#
loop_
_entity.id
_entity.type
_entity.pdbx_description
1 polymer ?
#
loop_
_entity_poly.entity_id
_entity_poly.type
_entity_poly.pdbx_seq_one_letter_code
_entity_poly.pdbx_strand_id
1 'polypeptide(L)'
;MKLGQVLSQINQVERSKFISCLDRICTIATKDNNELSETLSKIDGQLRSASGSEITQLFAVLTRYFNDYAREQISLGGGQMTLLLNILSRDGNGIARTSWIEKLYADEYLKLNNLSNELKQLIEGKSESGEYDRGTRLSIYKDCFSTAYTNDLRLNREAKVTDDERMILNTLADGMGMSSDEALAVENIVVPVPDSNILDALNMLREIGIVFIDKRRSEVLIADEIVMILHEIQNKELADKYVLRILRSLNDAELSLVLRKHGQISRGVSRQAKIKFIAHAGIPIRSVLARDMFGTDDTQNLRKERLKSLIDNLGIDTPRLGVTLDDRINLLIGTLKSGAEGEFNALSASGFKELVISLSETVPPVMSRLRDDFEIEELEKLDPDRLRALGISPLDILYVYSNDEIKQIRDDMKLSKRNNPRTVILENFASANDRLLENYVLLAKRDLAGLNAVGIEIRESEIGIKFEEITRTIFEQLGFHIDEDLRKQINTAKDQADIIISLSDDDIIIGEAKSYKNGDFAKYSSTSRQVKSYVNKYEANGKRVAQVLIVAPGFSRNFIESAEMDTDINISLLEAEGLKKILMAYNVRRNPKFSAKLLTKGGLLKAELIAKTI
;
A
#
# COMPACT_ATOMS: atom_id res chain seq x y z
N MET A 1 1.20 3.45 -2.60
CA MET A 1 0.32 4.39 -3.33
C MET A 1 0.40 4.05 -4.81
N LYS A 2 -0.73 4.04 -5.52
CA LYS A 2 -0.74 3.68 -6.95
C LYS A 2 -0.08 4.77 -7.80
N LEU A 3 0.55 4.39 -8.91
CA LEU A 3 1.24 5.32 -9.81
C LEU A 3 0.36 6.50 -10.22
N GLY A 4 -0.91 6.26 -10.58
CA GLY A 4 -1.85 7.33 -10.93
C GLY A 4 -2.05 8.36 -9.82
N GLN A 5 -2.07 7.93 -8.55
CA GLN A 5 -2.16 8.83 -7.39
C GLN A 5 -0.87 9.62 -7.21
N VAL A 6 0.30 8.97 -7.33
CA VAL A 6 1.60 9.66 -7.28
C VAL A 6 1.67 10.75 -8.35
N LEU A 7 1.29 10.44 -9.59
CA LEU A 7 1.29 11.38 -10.71
C LEU A 7 0.35 12.59 -10.49
N SER A 8 -0.72 12.43 -9.70
CA SER A 8 -1.65 13.52 -9.36
C SER A 8 -1.11 14.47 -8.29
N GLN A 9 -0.22 13.99 -7.41
CA GLN A 9 0.34 14.78 -6.31
C GLN A 9 1.60 15.56 -6.72
N ILE A 10 2.37 15.02 -7.67
CA ILE A 10 3.63 15.64 -8.12
C ILE A 10 3.41 16.80 -9.09
N ASN A 11 4.39 17.70 -9.18
CA ASN A 11 4.34 18.81 -10.12
C ASN A 11 4.67 18.37 -11.57
N GLN A 12 4.46 19.28 -12.53
CA GLN A 12 4.73 19.01 -13.95
C GLN A 12 6.19 18.65 -14.24
N VAL A 13 7.15 19.19 -13.48
CA VAL A 13 8.59 18.92 -13.68
C VAL A 13 8.91 17.46 -13.37
N GLU A 14 8.45 16.96 -12.22
CA GLU A 14 8.63 15.56 -11.82
C GLU A 14 7.91 14.62 -12.80
N ARG A 15 6.69 14.99 -13.24
CA ARG A 15 5.95 14.25 -14.27
C ARG A 15 6.74 14.19 -15.59
N SER A 16 7.34 15.30 -16.04
CA SER A 16 8.16 15.33 -17.27
C SER A 16 9.42 14.48 -17.19
N LYS A 17 10.05 14.34 -16.01
CA LYS A 17 11.21 13.46 -15.83
C LYS A 17 10.84 11.99 -16.00
N PHE A 18 9.73 11.58 -15.38
CA PHE A 18 9.22 10.22 -15.54
C PHE A 18 8.83 9.93 -16.99
N ILE A 19 8.14 10.86 -17.68
CA ILE A 19 7.83 10.73 -19.11
C ILE A 19 9.13 10.58 -19.93
N SER A 20 10.16 11.39 -19.65
CA SER A 20 11.44 11.30 -20.36
C SER A 20 12.16 9.97 -20.12
N CYS A 21 11.93 9.31 -18.99
CA CYS A 21 12.37 7.95 -18.75
C CYS A 21 11.58 6.95 -19.62
N LEU A 22 10.26 7.05 -19.64
CA LEU A 22 9.41 6.19 -20.48
C LEU A 22 9.72 6.35 -21.97
N ASP A 23 9.95 7.56 -22.47
CA ASP A 23 10.33 7.82 -23.87
C ASP A 23 11.61 7.07 -24.28
N ARG A 24 12.61 7.04 -23.37
CA ARG A 24 13.85 6.28 -23.59
C ARG A 24 13.56 4.78 -23.69
N ILE A 25 12.69 4.26 -22.82
CA ILE A 25 12.31 2.84 -22.79
C ILE A 25 11.46 2.49 -24.02
N CYS A 26 10.55 3.36 -24.46
CA CYS A 26 9.80 3.22 -25.71
C CYS A 26 10.75 3.07 -26.91
N THR A 27 11.81 3.88 -26.96
CA THR A 27 12.81 3.83 -28.05
C THR A 27 13.58 2.51 -28.05
N ILE A 28 13.79 1.88 -26.90
CA ILE A 28 14.39 0.55 -26.77
C ILE A 28 13.38 -0.52 -27.22
N ALA A 29 12.15 -0.47 -26.68
CA ALA A 29 11.10 -1.43 -26.94
C ALA A 29 10.67 -1.50 -28.42
N THR A 30 10.60 -0.35 -29.09
CA THR A 30 10.24 -0.25 -30.52
C THR A 30 11.28 -0.84 -31.47
N LYS A 31 12.54 -0.97 -31.05
CA LYS A 31 13.58 -1.66 -31.84
C LYS A 31 13.41 -3.18 -31.80
N ASP A 32 12.88 -3.71 -30.71
CA ASP A 32 12.79 -5.15 -30.47
C ASP A 32 11.46 -5.77 -30.92
N ASN A 33 10.39 -4.97 -31.14
CA ASN A 33 9.07 -5.54 -31.40
C ASN A 33 8.14 -4.65 -32.26
N ASN A 34 7.84 -5.11 -33.49
CA ASN A 34 7.02 -4.36 -34.47
C ASN A 34 5.54 -4.20 -34.07
N GLU A 35 4.95 -5.16 -33.33
CA GLU A 35 3.55 -5.07 -32.87
C GLU A 35 3.36 -4.03 -31.75
N LEU A 36 4.36 -3.86 -30.89
CA LEU A 36 4.36 -2.81 -29.85
C LEU A 36 4.46 -1.42 -30.46
N SER A 37 5.12 -1.26 -31.60
CA SER A 37 5.23 0.00 -32.33
C SER A 37 3.86 0.56 -32.76
N GLU A 38 2.92 -0.29 -33.20
CA GLU A 38 1.55 0.14 -33.55
C GLU A 38 0.72 0.55 -32.32
N THR A 39 0.97 -0.07 -31.16
CA THR A 39 0.30 0.26 -29.90
C THR A 39 0.86 1.55 -29.30
N LEU A 40 2.19 1.72 -29.36
CA LEU A 40 2.92 2.88 -28.86
C LEU A 40 2.69 4.11 -29.74
N SER A 41 2.69 4.00 -31.08
CA SER A 41 2.47 5.14 -32.00
C SER A 41 1.11 5.82 -31.85
N LYS A 42 0.10 5.13 -31.31
CA LYS A 42 -1.21 5.74 -30.95
C LYS A 42 -1.14 6.61 -29.68
N ILE A 43 -0.14 6.38 -28.84
CA ILE A 43 0.07 7.05 -27.54
C ILE A 43 1.21 8.10 -27.63
N ASP A 44 2.20 7.87 -28.50
CA ASP A 44 3.49 8.57 -28.59
C ASP A 44 3.39 10.04 -29.06
N GLY A 45 2.36 10.38 -29.84
CA GLY A 45 2.27 11.69 -30.51
C GLY A 45 2.21 12.91 -29.58
N GLN A 46 1.89 12.74 -28.29
CA GLN A 46 1.68 13.82 -27.33
C GLN A 46 2.07 13.46 -25.87
N LEU A 47 3.08 12.62 -25.66
CA LEU A 47 3.48 12.17 -24.30
C LEU A 47 3.76 13.30 -23.30
N ARG A 48 4.25 14.46 -23.76
CA ARG A 48 4.47 15.64 -22.91
C ARG A 48 3.19 16.31 -22.38
N SER A 49 2.05 16.07 -23.03
CA SER A 49 0.73 16.57 -22.60
C SER A 49 -0.22 15.44 -22.17
N ALA A 50 0.29 14.21 -22.00
CA ALA A 50 -0.50 13.08 -21.56
C ALA A 50 -1.00 13.25 -20.12
N SER A 51 -2.25 12.87 -19.90
CA SER A 51 -2.88 12.76 -18.58
C SER A 51 -2.21 11.67 -17.73
N GLY A 52 -2.36 11.74 -16.40
CA GLY A 52 -1.84 10.70 -15.50
C GLY A 52 -2.38 9.29 -15.82
N SER A 53 -3.61 9.21 -16.36
CA SER A 53 -4.22 7.94 -16.77
C SER A 53 -3.55 7.31 -18.00
N GLU A 54 -3.19 8.13 -18.99
CA GLU A 54 -2.49 7.68 -20.20
C GLU A 54 -1.06 7.24 -19.88
N ILE A 55 -0.37 7.97 -19.00
CA ILE A 55 0.96 7.60 -18.50
C ILE A 55 0.91 6.26 -17.76
N THR A 56 -0.12 6.04 -16.94
CA THR A 56 -0.28 4.78 -16.19
C THR A 56 -0.54 3.59 -17.13
N GLN A 57 -1.35 3.79 -18.18
CA GLN A 57 -1.58 2.77 -19.20
C GLN A 57 -0.32 2.46 -20.01
N LEU A 58 0.44 3.51 -20.39
CA LEU A 58 1.71 3.33 -21.08
C LEU A 58 2.70 2.55 -20.21
N PHE A 59 2.85 2.93 -18.94
CA PHE A 59 3.71 2.23 -17.99
C PHE A 59 3.32 0.75 -17.88
N ALA A 60 2.03 0.44 -17.78
CA ALA A 60 1.56 -0.94 -17.72
C ALA A 60 2.01 -1.77 -18.94
N VAL A 61 1.95 -1.20 -20.15
CA VAL A 61 2.43 -1.85 -21.39
C VAL A 61 3.96 -2.00 -21.39
N LEU A 62 4.69 -1.02 -20.86
CA LEU A 62 6.15 -1.00 -20.83
C LEU A 62 6.77 -1.74 -19.63
N THR A 63 5.97 -2.23 -18.68
CA THR A 63 6.43 -2.83 -17.40
C THR A 63 7.61 -3.78 -17.55
N ARG A 64 7.56 -4.68 -18.54
CA ARG A 64 8.65 -5.65 -18.80
C ARG A 64 9.95 -4.95 -19.19
N TYR A 65 9.89 -4.03 -20.15
CA TYR A 65 11.05 -3.26 -20.60
C TYR A 65 11.58 -2.33 -19.51
N PHE A 66 10.68 -1.80 -18.67
CA PHE A 66 11.05 -1.02 -17.50
C PHE A 66 11.80 -1.88 -16.48
N ASN A 67 11.38 -3.13 -16.24
CA ASN A 67 12.09 -4.05 -15.35
C ASN A 67 13.53 -4.30 -15.83
N ASP A 68 13.70 -4.63 -17.11
CA ASP A 68 15.03 -4.88 -17.70
C ASP A 68 15.91 -3.62 -17.64
N TYR A 69 15.36 -2.46 -17.99
CA TYR A 69 16.06 -1.17 -17.88
C TYR A 69 16.46 -0.85 -16.44
N ALA A 70 15.53 -0.97 -15.49
CA ALA A 70 15.77 -0.67 -14.08
C ALA A 70 16.84 -1.61 -13.52
N ARG A 71 16.80 -2.90 -13.85
CA ARG A 71 17.80 -3.89 -13.41
C ARG A 71 19.20 -3.50 -13.87
N GLU A 72 19.36 -3.13 -15.14
CA GLU A 72 20.65 -2.67 -15.68
C GLU A 72 21.14 -1.42 -14.95
N GLN A 73 20.30 -0.39 -14.80
CA GLN A 73 20.68 0.85 -14.11
C GLN A 73 21.02 0.61 -12.63
N ILE A 74 20.29 -0.29 -11.95
CA ILE A 74 20.53 -0.63 -10.55
C ILE A 74 21.86 -1.33 -10.36
N SER A 75 22.23 -2.24 -11.27
CA SER A 75 23.55 -2.93 -11.22
C SER A 75 24.73 -1.95 -11.26
N LEU A 76 24.56 -0.81 -11.96
CA LEU A 76 25.58 0.23 -12.09
C LEU A 76 25.68 1.15 -10.86
N GLY A 77 24.62 1.27 -10.05
CA GLY A 77 24.58 2.19 -8.91
C GLY A 77 25.28 1.71 -7.63
N GLY A 78 25.86 0.50 -7.64
CA GLY A 78 26.67 -0.03 -6.55
C GLY A 78 25.94 -0.25 -5.22
N GLY A 79 26.71 -0.35 -4.13
CA GLY A 79 26.19 -0.72 -2.80
C GLY A 79 25.31 0.35 -2.15
N GLN A 80 25.56 1.64 -2.38
CA GLN A 80 24.72 2.73 -1.86
C GLN A 80 23.31 2.67 -2.45
N MET A 81 23.19 2.47 -3.76
CA MET A 81 21.88 2.38 -4.41
C MET A 81 21.14 1.13 -3.94
N THR A 82 21.84 0.02 -3.77
CA THR A 82 21.27 -1.23 -3.22
C THR A 82 20.70 -1.02 -1.82
N LEU A 83 21.47 -0.39 -0.91
CA LEU A 83 21.03 -0.11 0.45
C LEU A 83 19.81 0.81 0.48
N LEU A 84 19.82 1.87 -0.35
CA LEU A 84 18.71 2.82 -0.45
C LEU A 84 17.44 2.16 -1.02
N LEU A 85 17.57 1.34 -2.06
CA LEU A 85 16.44 0.60 -2.64
C LEU A 85 15.85 -0.40 -1.65
N ASN A 86 16.69 -1.06 -0.85
CA ASN A 86 16.23 -1.94 0.23
C ASN A 86 15.40 -1.20 1.28
N ILE A 87 15.71 0.07 1.57
CA ILE A 87 14.93 0.90 2.49
C ILE A 87 13.61 1.33 1.85
N LEU A 88 13.68 1.85 0.62
CA LEU A 88 12.53 2.41 -0.09
C LEU A 88 11.51 1.34 -0.52
N SER A 89 11.93 0.08 -0.69
CA SER A 89 11.04 -1.02 -1.05
C SER A 89 10.36 -1.71 0.15
N ARG A 90 10.66 -1.28 1.39
CA ARG A 90 9.98 -1.75 2.62
C ARG A 90 8.56 -1.18 2.72
N ASP A 91 7.64 -1.98 3.24
CA ASP A 91 6.29 -1.52 3.57
C ASP A 91 6.38 -0.38 4.61
N GLY A 92 5.62 0.71 4.43
CA GLY A 92 5.68 1.90 5.30
C GLY A 92 6.62 3.01 4.82
N ASN A 93 7.59 2.70 3.95
CA ASN A 93 8.53 3.69 3.39
C ASN A 93 8.14 4.21 2.00
N GLY A 94 6.99 3.75 1.47
CA GLY A 94 6.48 4.16 0.16
C GLY A 94 6.24 5.66 0.00
N ILE A 95 6.03 6.34 1.13
CA ILE A 95 5.94 7.79 1.24
C ILE A 95 6.65 8.21 2.52
N ALA A 96 7.82 8.84 2.38
CA ALA A 96 8.63 9.23 3.52
C ALA A 96 9.33 10.57 3.27
N ARG A 97 9.55 11.34 4.33
CA ARG A 97 10.36 12.56 4.24
C ARG A 97 11.82 12.22 3.95
N THR A 98 12.49 13.08 3.19
CA THR A 98 13.92 12.91 2.89
C THR A 98 14.76 12.74 4.16
N SER A 99 14.48 13.54 5.20
CA SER A 99 15.17 13.44 6.50
C SER A 99 14.96 12.10 7.21
N TRP A 100 13.81 11.45 7.00
CA TRP A 100 13.54 10.14 7.57
C TRP A 100 14.32 9.05 6.83
N ILE A 101 14.36 9.10 5.50
CA ILE A 101 15.17 8.21 4.67
C ILE A 101 16.66 8.34 5.01
N GLU A 102 17.14 9.57 5.25
CA GLU A 102 18.52 9.81 5.69
C GLU A 102 18.84 9.14 7.03
N LYS A 103 17.90 9.21 7.98
CA LYS A 103 18.05 8.51 9.27
C LYS A 103 18.04 6.99 9.10
N LEU A 104 17.08 6.44 8.34
CA LEU A 104 17.03 4.99 8.08
C LEU A 104 18.30 4.50 7.39
N TYR A 105 18.83 5.26 6.43
CA TYR A 105 20.08 4.94 5.77
C TYR A 105 21.25 4.94 6.75
N ALA A 106 21.35 5.92 7.64
CA ALA A 106 22.40 5.95 8.66
C ALA A 106 22.32 4.75 9.61
N ASP A 107 21.12 4.36 10.02
CA ASP A 107 20.90 3.20 10.88
C ASP A 107 21.28 1.89 10.17
N GLU A 108 20.87 1.71 8.92
CA GLU A 108 21.23 0.53 8.12
C GLU A 108 22.73 0.49 7.78
N TYR A 109 23.34 1.64 7.49
CA TYR A 109 24.77 1.76 7.26
C TYR A 109 25.60 1.31 8.48
N LEU A 110 25.19 1.73 9.68
CA LEU A 110 25.83 1.30 10.93
C LEU A 110 25.68 -0.21 11.16
N LYS A 111 24.49 -0.77 10.90
CA LYS A 111 24.27 -2.23 10.98
C LYS A 111 25.16 -2.97 9.99
N LEU A 112 25.21 -2.51 8.75
CA LEU A 112 26.04 -3.10 7.69
C LEU A 112 27.51 -3.11 8.07
N ASN A 113 28.04 -1.99 8.58
CA ASN A 113 29.43 -1.89 9.00
C ASN A 113 29.76 -2.79 10.18
N ASN A 114 28.88 -2.87 11.18
CA ASN A 114 29.07 -3.78 12.31
C ASN A 114 29.11 -5.24 11.83
N LEU A 115 28.15 -5.64 11.00
CA LEU A 115 28.10 -6.98 10.42
C LEU A 115 29.35 -7.26 9.56
N SER A 116 29.78 -6.30 8.74
CA SER A 116 30.99 -6.42 7.92
C SER A 116 32.23 -6.68 8.77
N ASN A 117 32.37 -5.99 9.91
CA ASN A 117 33.47 -6.20 10.84
C ASN A 117 33.43 -7.58 11.51
N GLU A 118 32.25 -8.04 11.93
CA GLU A 118 32.06 -9.38 12.50
C GLU A 118 32.40 -10.47 11.48
N LEU A 119 31.88 -10.37 10.25
CA LEU A 119 32.14 -11.34 9.19
C LEU A 119 33.61 -11.32 8.76
N LYS A 120 34.26 -10.14 8.76
CA LYS A 120 35.70 -10.03 8.48
C LYS A 120 36.52 -10.85 9.49
N GLN A 121 36.21 -10.75 10.77
CA GLN A 121 36.89 -11.54 11.81
C GLN A 121 36.67 -13.05 11.62
N LEU A 122 35.46 -13.47 11.22
CA LEU A 122 35.16 -14.87 10.91
C LEU A 122 35.91 -15.39 9.68
N ILE A 123 36.08 -14.56 8.65
CA ILE A 123 36.84 -14.90 7.44
C ILE A 123 38.34 -15.02 7.75
N GLU A 124 38.87 -14.10 8.56
CA GLU A 124 40.29 -14.10 8.97
C GLU A 124 40.61 -15.25 9.94
N GLY A 125 39.64 -15.65 10.77
CA GLY A 125 39.74 -16.78 11.70
C GLY A 125 39.41 -18.15 11.11
N LYS A 126 39.32 -18.29 9.78
CA LYS A 126 38.98 -19.56 9.11
C LYS A 126 40.01 -20.66 9.40
N SER A 127 39.54 -21.91 9.50
CA SER A 127 40.37 -23.06 9.85
C SER A 127 41.44 -23.34 8.79
N GLU A 128 42.72 -23.36 9.17
CA GLU A 128 43.83 -23.74 8.27
C GLU A 128 43.79 -25.23 7.87
N SER A 129 42.99 -26.04 8.57
CA SER A 129 42.87 -27.49 8.37
C SER A 129 42.11 -27.91 7.09
N GLY A 130 41.57 -26.96 6.31
CA GLY A 130 40.81 -27.26 5.10
C GLY A 130 39.37 -27.76 5.36
N GLU A 131 38.88 -27.62 6.59
CA GLU A 131 37.47 -27.89 6.91
C GLU A 131 36.55 -26.85 6.25
N TYR A 132 35.43 -27.31 5.67
CA TYR A 132 34.44 -26.45 5.03
C TYR A 132 33.54 -25.75 6.07
N ASP A 133 34.17 -24.90 6.89
CA ASP A 133 33.52 -24.13 7.94
C ASP A 133 32.80 -22.87 7.39
N ARG A 134 32.18 -22.08 8.28
CA ARG A 134 31.48 -20.86 7.88
C ARG A 134 32.43 -19.78 7.35
N GLY A 135 33.60 -19.61 7.98
CA GLY A 135 34.60 -18.63 7.55
C GLY A 135 35.12 -18.92 6.13
N THR A 136 35.32 -20.19 5.81
CA THR A 136 35.72 -20.66 4.48
C THR A 136 34.65 -20.36 3.43
N ARG A 137 33.37 -20.63 3.72
CA ARG A 137 32.25 -20.27 2.83
C ARG A 137 32.19 -18.78 2.51
N LEU A 138 32.24 -17.94 3.55
CA LEU A 138 32.26 -16.48 3.41
C LEU A 138 33.48 -16.00 2.61
N SER A 139 34.65 -16.61 2.82
CA SER A 139 35.86 -16.31 2.05
C SER A 139 35.69 -16.62 0.56
N ILE A 140 35.10 -17.77 0.21
CA ILE A 140 34.88 -18.13 -1.21
C ILE A 140 33.96 -17.11 -1.88
N TYR A 141 32.85 -16.73 -1.23
CA TYR A 141 31.97 -15.69 -1.78
C TYR A 141 32.71 -14.36 -1.98
N LYS A 142 33.48 -13.92 -0.98
CA LYS A 142 34.30 -12.70 -1.06
C LYS A 142 35.26 -12.72 -2.24
N ASP A 143 35.96 -13.83 -2.45
CA ASP A 143 36.94 -13.98 -3.52
C ASP A 143 36.26 -13.98 -4.91
N CYS A 144 35.10 -14.64 -5.03
CA CYS A 144 34.27 -14.61 -6.23
C CYS A 144 33.77 -13.19 -6.54
N PHE A 145 33.26 -12.47 -5.53
CA PHE A 145 32.82 -11.08 -5.69
C PHE A 145 33.96 -10.16 -6.11
N SER A 146 35.11 -10.24 -5.43
CA SER A 146 36.28 -9.43 -5.77
C SER A 146 36.76 -9.70 -7.20
N THR A 147 36.68 -10.95 -7.66
CA THR A 147 37.03 -11.31 -9.02
C THR A 147 36.04 -10.73 -10.02
N ALA A 148 34.72 -10.85 -9.76
CA ALA A 148 33.69 -10.27 -10.62
C ALA A 148 33.86 -8.75 -10.74
N TYR A 149 33.99 -8.04 -9.61
CA TYR A 149 34.10 -6.59 -9.59
C TYR A 149 35.36 -6.05 -10.32
N THR A 150 36.49 -6.74 -10.19
CA THR A 150 37.78 -6.25 -10.71
C THR A 150 38.15 -6.80 -12.09
N ASN A 151 37.39 -7.73 -12.66
CA ASN A 151 37.75 -8.36 -13.92
C ASN A 151 37.86 -7.36 -15.09
N ASP A 152 37.02 -6.32 -15.08
CA ASP A 152 36.93 -5.28 -16.10
C ASP A 152 38.18 -4.40 -16.12
N LEU A 153 38.88 -4.28 -14.99
CA LEU A 153 40.17 -3.55 -14.90
C LEU A 153 41.23 -4.17 -15.83
N ARG A 154 41.17 -5.50 -16.06
CA ARG A 154 42.09 -6.19 -16.98
C ARG A 154 41.92 -5.74 -18.43
N LEU A 155 40.74 -5.21 -18.77
CA LEU A 155 40.38 -4.68 -20.08
C LEU A 155 40.43 -3.14 -20.12
N ASN A 156 40.99 -2.49 -19.09
CA ASN A 156 41.03 -1.03 -18.94
C ASN A 156 39.62 -0.39 -18.96
N ARG A 157 38.66 -1.05 -18.31
CA ARG A 157 37.28 -0.57 -18.10
C ARG A 157 37.05 -0.28 -16.61
N GLU A 158 36.00 0.47 -16.32
CA GLU A 158 35.57 0.74 -14.95
C GLU A 158 35.15 -0.56 -14.24
N ALA A 159 35.55 -0.72 -12.98
CA ALA A 159 35.22 -1.87 -12.14
C ALA A 159 33.73 -1.86 -11.78
N LYS A 160 33.02 -2.92 -12.13
CA LYS A 160 31.59 -3.09 -11.84
C LYS A 160 31.21 -4.57 -11.81
N VAL A 161 30.03 -4.86 -11.28
CA VAL A 161 29.40 -6.18 -11.39
C VAL A 161 28.26 -6.06 -12.37
N THR A 162 28.30 -6.86 -13.44
CA THR A 162 27.22 -6.94 -14.43
C THR A 162 26.01 -7.70 -13.89
N ASP A 163 24.85 -7.59 -14.56
CA ASP A 163 23.64 -8.31 -14.16
C ASP A 163 23.84 -9.84 -14.15
N ASP A 164 24.49 -10.38 -15.18
CA ASP A 164 24.80 -11.82 -15.28
C ASP A 164 25.68 -12.28 -14.11
N GLU A 165 26.72 -11.51 -13.78
CA GLU A 165 27.61 -11.81 -12.64
C GLU A 165 26.87 -11.70 -11.31
N ARG A 166 26.00 -10.70 -11.17
CA ARG A 166 25.15 -10.52 -9.99
C ARG A 166 24.24 -11.73 -9.79
N MET A 167 23.63 -12.27 -10.85
CA MET A 167 22.79 -13.46 -10.79
C MET A 167 23.57 -14.71 -10.32
N ILE A 168 24.80 -14.87 -10.82
CA ILE A 168 25.70 -15.96 -10.41
C ILE A 168 26.08 -15.80 -8.93
N LEU A 169 26.44 -14.59 -8.49
CA LEU A 169 26.78 -14.30 -7.11
C LEU A 169 25.59 -14.57 -6.17
N ASN A 170 24.38 -14.15 -6.54
CA ASN A 170 23.17 -14.44 -5.76
C ASN A 170 22.93 -15.95 -5.60
N THR A 171 23.13 -16.71 -6.68
CA THR A 171 23.02 -18.19 -6.66
C THR A 171 24.09 -18.80 -5.75
N LEU A 172 25.31 -18.27 -5.79
CA LEU A 172 26.41 -18.70 -4.93
C LEU A 172 26.12 -18.40 -3.45
N ALA A 173 25.61 -17.21 -3.14
CA ALA A 173 25.26 -16.80 -1.77
C ALA A 173 24.20 -17.74 -1.16
N ASP A 174 23.13 -18.07 -1.88
CA ASP A 174 22.12 -19.02 -1.41
C ASP A 174 22.71 -20.44 -1.21
N GLY A 175 23.55 -20.89 -2.14
CA GLY A 175 24.27 -22.17 -2.01
C GLY A 175 25.21 -22.23 -0.80
N MET A 176 25.80 -21.09 -0.41
CA MET A 176 26.64 -20.95 0.78
C MET A 176 25.83 -20.85 2.08
N GLY A 177 24.51 -20.65 1.98
CA GLY A 177 23.61 -20.39 3.09
C GLY A 177 23.80 -19.01 3.70
N MET A 178 24.16 -18.01 2.87
CA MET A 178 24.28 -16.62 3.26
C MET A 178 22.93 -15.91 3.09
N SER A 179 22.61 -15.03 4.02
CA SER A 179 21.54 -14.05 3.87
C SER A 179 21.95 -12.89 2.95
N SER A 180 20.98 -12.13 2.42
CA SER A 180 21.28 -10.96 1.58
C SER A 180 22.09 -9.90 2.32
N ASP A 181 21.85 -9.71 3.62
CA ASP A 181 22.62 -8.79 4.45
C ASP A 181 24.06 -9.25 4.64
N GLU A 182 24.29 -10.56 4.79
CA GLU A 182 25.64 -11.11 4.87
C GLU A 182 26.39 -10.99 3.54
N ALA A 183 25.72 -11.24 2.43
CA ALA A 183 26.29 -11.03 1.11
C ALA A 183 26.70 -9.55 0.93
N LEU A 184 25.80 -8.62 1.23
CA LEU A 184 26.07 -7.18 1.17
C LEU A 184 27.18 -6.75 2.14
N ALA A 185 27.23 -7.31 3.35
CA ALA A 185 28.30 -7.04 4.31
C ALA A 185 29.65 -7.56 3.83
N VAL A 186 29.71 -8.73 3.20
CA VAL A 186 30.95 -9.24 2.59
C VAL A 186 31.38 -8.36 1.40
N GLU A 187 30.43 -7.90 0.59
CA GLU A 187 30.69 -6.96 -0.50
C GLU A 187 31.23 -5.62 0.02
N ASN A 188 30.68 -5.11 1.13
CA ASN A 188 31.12 -3.89 1.80
C ASN A 188 32.56 -3.97 2.35
N ILE A 189 33.07 -5.18 2.64
CA ILE A 189 34.48 -5.39 2.99
C ILE A 189 35.40 -5.09 1.79
N VAL A 190 34.92 -5.34 0.56
CA VAL A 190 35.70 -5.18 -0.68
C VAL A 190 35.47 -3.80 -1.31
N VAL A 191 34.21 -3.38 -1.42
CA VAL A 191 33.77 -2.10 -1.97
C VAL A 191 32.91 -1.40 -0.90
N PRO A 192 33.51 -0.55 -0.06
CA PRO A 192 32.78 0.12 1.01
C PRO A 192 31.65 0.99 0.51
N VAL A 193 30.49 0.87 1.15
CA VAL A 193 29.33 1.73 0.92
C VAL A 193 29.63 3.12 1.50
N PRO A 194 29.36 4.21 0.74
CA PRO A 194 29.44 5.57 1.26
C PRO A 194 28.46 5.83 2.42
N ASP A 195 28.88 6.62 3.41
CA ASP A 195 28.04 7.05 4.54
C ASP A 195 27.23 8.33 4.23
N SER A 196 27.52 9.02 3.11
CA SER A 196 26.94 10.31 2.74
C SER A 196 26.40 10.36 1.30
N ASN A 197 25.84 11.50 0.89
CA ASN A 197 25.35 11.80 -0.47
C ASN A 197 24.04 11.10 -0.87
N ILE A 198 23.16 10.86 0.09
CA ILE A 198 21.84 10.25 -0.12
C ILE A 198 21.00 11.07 -1.12
N LEU A 199 21.12 12.40 -1.10
CA LEU A 199 20.46 13.28 -2.06
C LEU A 199 20.88 13.01 -3.51
N ASP A 200 22.16 12.72 -3.77
CA ASP A 200 22.65 12.40 -5.10
C ASP A 200 22.14 11.02 -5.55
N ALA A 201 22.14 10.05 -4.64
CA ALA A 201 21.54 8.74 -4.88
C ALA A 201 20.04 8.83 -5.18
N LEU A 202 19.28 9.62 -4.41
CA LEU A 202 17.86 9.88 -4.68
C LEU A 202 17.64 10.59 -6.02
N ASN A 203 18.52 11.52 -6.39
CA ASN A 203 18.46 12.17 -7.70
C ASN A 203 18.71 11.15 -8.82
N MET A 204 19.68 10.24 -8.67
CA MET A 204 19.93 9.16 -9.63
C MET A 204 18.70 8.25 -9.77
N LEU A 205 18.11 7.81 -8.66
CA LEU A 205 16.88 7.02 -8.64
C LEU A 205 15.70 7.75 -9.33
N ARG A 206 15.63 9.07 -9.18
CA ARG A 206 14.62 9.90 -9.85
C ARG A 206 14.84 9.95 -11.37
N GLU A 207 16.08 10.08 -11.84
CA GLU A 207 16.38 10.14 -13.28
C GLU A 207 16.12 8.79 -14.00
N ILE A 208 16.17 7.68 -13.28
CA ILE A 208 15.80 6.35 -13.79
C ILE A 208 14.32 6.01 -13.60
N GLY A 209 13.54 6.94 -13.03
CA GLY A 209 12.09 6.81 -12.89
C GLY A 209 11.63 5.88 -11.76
N ILE A 210 12.48 5.57 -10.78
CA ILE A 210 12.12 4.71 -9.64
C ILE A 210 11.43 5.51 -8.53
N VAL A 211 11.89 6.74 -8.26
CA VAL A 211 11.32 7.60 -7.22
C VAL A 211 10.83 8.93 -7.77
N PHE A 212 9.91 9.55 -7.05
CA PHE A 212 9.42 10.90 -7.30
C PHE A 212 9.66 11.77 -6.08
N ILE A 213 9.97 13.06 -6.29
CA ILE A 213 10.29 13.97 -5.18
C ILE A 213 9.25 15.09 -5.11
N ASP A 214 8.42 15.09 -4.06
CA ASP A 214 7.58 16.24 -3.73
C ASP A 214 8.38 17.27 -2.94
N LYS A 215 8.90 18.28 -3.65
CA LYS A 215 9.64 19.40 -3.07
C LYS A 215 8.81 20.23 -2.09
N ARG A 216 7.48 20.27 -2.19
CA ARG A 216 6.63 21.07 -1.29
C ARG A 216 6.58 20.46 0.10
N ARG A 217 6.47 19.14 0.17
CA ARG A 217 6.40 18.38 1.43
C ARG A 217 7.75 17.81 1.87
N SER A 218 8.77 17.92 1.01
CA SER A 218 10.08 17.26 1.19
C SER A 218 9.93 15.74 1.36
N GLU A 219 9.03 15.16 0.56
CA GLU A 219 8.72 13.73 0.56
C GLU A 219 9.29 13.05 -0.69
N VAL A 220 9.75 11.82 -0.50
CA VAL A 220 10.07 10.87 -1.57
C VAL A 220 8.90 9.91 -1.67
N LEU A 221 8.42 9.72 -2.90
CA LEU A 221 7.29 8.86 -3.23
C LEU A 221 7.78 7.74 -4.14
N ILE A 222 7.34 6.51 -3.87
CA ILE A 222 7.50 5.37 -4.77
C ILE A 222 6.14 4.73 -5.02
N ALA A 223 5.84 4.47 -6.29
CA ALA A 223 4.59 3.87 -6.69
C ALA A 223 4.59 2.36 -6.39
N ASP A 224 3.44 1.79 -6.00
CA ASP A 224 3.30 0.37 -5.68
C ASP A 224 3.75 -0.52 -6.84
N GLU A 225 3.45 -0.12 -8.07
CA GLU A 225 3.86 -0.83 -9.27
C GLU A 225 5.39 -0.88 -9.43
N ILE A 226 6.10 0.18 -9.04
CA ILE A 226 7.56 0.22 -9.06
C ILE A 226 8.13 -0.63 -7.91
N VAL A 227 7.52 -0.59 -6.72
CA VAL A 227 7.92 -1.46 -5.59
C VAL A 227 7.84 -2.93 -6.00
N MET A 228 6.80 -3.34 -6.73
CA MET A 228 6.68 -4.71 -7.25
C MET A 228 7.84 -5.07 -8.19
N ILE A 229 8.24 -4.16 -9.09
CA ILE A 229 9.39 -4.36 -9.98
C ILE A 229 10.69 -4.48 -9.16
N LEU A 230 10.87 -3.64 -8.14
CA LEU A 230 12.03 -3.73 -7.24
C LEU A 230 12.07 -5.06 -6.50
N HIS A 231 10.93 -5.55 -6.01
CA HIS A 231 10.86 -6.86 -5.37
C HIS A 231 11.25 -7.98 -6.33
N GLU A 232 10.83 -7.92 -7.61
CA GLU A 232 11.27 -8.87 -8.63
C GLU A 232 12.79 -8.81 -8.87
N ILE A 233 13.36 -7.61 -9.01
CA ILE A 233 14.81 -7.41 -9.19
C ILE A 233 15.61 -7.92 -7.98
N GLN A 234 15.07 -7.73 -6.77
CA GLN A 234 15.68 -8.17 -5.52
C GLN A 234 15.42 -9.66 -5.21
N ASN A 235 14.77 -10.43 -6.09
CA ASN A 235 14.31 -11.80 -5.84
C ASN A 235 13.47 -11.94 -4.55
N LYS A 236 12.74 -10.89 -4.18
CA LYS A 236 11.87 -10.84 -3.02
C LYS A 236 10.48 -11.34 -3.41
N GLU A 237 10.17 -12.56 -2.99
CA GLU A 237 8.89 -13.19 -3.33
C GLU A 237 7.69 -12.64 -2.56
N LEU A 238 7.88 -11.93 -1.45
CA LEU A 238 6.77 -11.36 -0.68
C LEU A 238 7.18 -10.01 -0.10
N ALA A 239 6.24 -9.06 -0.08
CA ALA A 239 6.38 -7.83 0.70
C ALA A 239 6.57 -8.14 2.20
N ASP A 240 7.24 -7.23 2.92
CA ASP A 240 7.67 -7.45 4.30
C ASP A 240 6.49 -7.69 5.23
N LYS A 241 5.37 -7.01 5.01
CA LYS A 241 4.13 -7.24 5.75
C LYS A 241 3.69 -8.69 5.70
N TYR A 242 3.76 -9.35 4.54
CA TYR A 242 3.37 -10.76 4.40
C TYR A 242 4.40 -11.71 5.01
N VAL A 243 5.68 -11.36 4.91
CA VAL A 243 6.76 -12.07 5.62
C VAL A 243 6.51 -12.00 7.13
N LEU A 244 6.20 -10.82 7.68
CA LEU A 244 5.87 -10.62 9.09
C LEU A 244 4.67 -11.48 9.51
N ARG A 245 3.62 -11.59 8.70
CA ARG A 245 2.46 -12.47 8.98
C ARG A 245 2.88 -13.94 9.10
N ILE A 246 3.72 -14.41 8.19
CA ILE A 246 4.26 -15.78 8.21
C ILE A 246 5.07 -15.97 9.49
N LEU A 247 6.05 -15.10 9.77
CA LEU A 247 6.93 -15.20 10.94
C LEU A 247 6.14 -15.14 12.25
N ARG A 248 5.09 -14.32 12.33
CA ARG A 248 4.20 -14.26 13.49
C ARG A 248 3.32 -15.49 13.66
N SER A 249 3.15 -16.29 12.60
CA SER A 249 2.45 -17.57 12.62
C SER A 249 3.37 -18.77 12.89
N LEU A 250 4.69 -18.52 12.97
CA LEU A 250 5.67 -19.50 13.43
C LEU A 250 5.72 -19.56 14.96
N ASN A 251 5.99 -20.76 15.48
CA ASN A 251 6.27 -20.96 16.89
C ASN A 251 7.72 -20.55 17.23
N ASP A 252 8.03 -20.42 18.53
CA ASP A 252 9.35 -19.96 18.96
C ASP A 252 10.48 -20.94 18.59
N ALA A 253 10.21 -22.24 18.53
CA ALA A 253 11.18 -23.25 18.14
C ALA A 253 11.57 -23.12 16.65
N GLU A 254 10.59 -22.87 15.78
CA GLU A 254 10.77 -22.61 14.34
C GLU A 254 11.60 -21.35 14.12
N LEU A 255 11.26 -20.24 14.77
CA LEU A 255 12.05 -19.00 14.70
C LEU A 255 13.50 -19.24 15.17
N SER A 256 13.69 -20.02 16.23
CA SER A 256 15.01 -20.37 16.74
C SER A 256 15.81 -21.29 15.81
N LEU A 257 15.13 -22.13 15.01
CA LEU A 257 15.78 -22.94 13.97
C LEU A 257 16.28 -22.06 12.83
N VAL A 258 15.48 -21.09 12.39
CA VAL A 258 15.88 -20.11 11.37
C VAL A 258 17.12 -19.35 11.83
N LEU A 259 17.11 -18.76 13.03
CA LEU A 259 18.28 -18.05 13.57
C LEU A 259 19.54 -18.92 13.58
N ARG A 260 19.44 -20.18 14.04
CA ARG A 260 20.58 -21.09 14.13
C ARG A 260 21.17 -21.42 12.75
N LYS A 261 20.34 -21.61 11.73
CA LYS A 261 20.81 -21.87 10.36
C LYS A 261 21.56 -20.68 9.78
N HIS A 262 21.15 -19.48 10.16
CA HIS A 262 21.82 -18.23 9.83
C HIS A 262 22.86 -17.80 10.87
N GLY A 263 23.34 -18.72 11.73
CA GLY A 263 24.47 -18.51 12.65
C GLY A 263 24.22 -17.62 13.85
N GLN A 264 22.97 -17.26 14.10
CA GLN A 264 22.61 -16.37 15.18
C GLN A 264 22.33 -17.13 16.48
N ILE A 265 22.62 -16.47 17.60
CA ILE A 265 22.30 -16.97 18.93
C ILE A 265 20.78 -16.94 19.11
N SER A 266 20.18 -18.09 19.41
CA SER A 266 18.73 -18.20 19.64
C SER A 266 18.33 -18.19 21.12
N ARG A 267 19.26 -18.52 22.03
CA ARG A 267 19.00 -18.62 23.47
C ARG A 267 19.02 -17.23 24.10
N GLY A 268 17.99 -16.92 24.90
CA GLY A 268 17.85 -15.63 25.59
C GLY A 268 17.32 -14.49 24.72
N VAL A 269 17.10 -14.73 23.42
CA VAL A 269 16.51 -13.76 22.50
C VAL A 269 14.99 -13.83 22.59
N SER A 270 14.32 -12.68 22.75
CA SER A 270 12.86 -12.62 22.79
C SER A 270 12.27 -12.99 21.43
N ARG A 271 11.05 -13.53 21.41
CA ARG A 271 10.34 -13.87 20.17
C ARG A 271 10.24 -12.67 19.21
N GLN A 272 9.96 -11.47 19.74
CA GLN A 272 9.87 -10.25 18.92
C GLN A 272 11.22 -9.89 18.29
N ALA A 273 12.31 -10.00 19.04
CA ALA A 273 13.66 -9.77 18.50
C ALA A 273 14.03 -10.81 17.42
N LYS A 274 13.62 -12.08 17.58
CA LYS A 274 13.80 -13.11 16.53
C LYS A 274 13.06 -12.74 15.24
N ILE A 275 11.80 -12.32 15.34
CA ILE A 275 10.99 -11.92 14.17
C ILE A 275 11.63 -10.70 13.49
N LYS A 276 11.98 -9.66 14.25
CA LYS A 276 12.62 -8.44 13.73
C LYS A 276 13.94 -8.74 13.01
N PHE A 277 14.76 -9.62 13.59
CA PHE A 277 15.98 -10.09 12.94
C PHE A 277 15.69 -10.79 11.61
N ILE A 278 14.81 -11.82 11.60
CA ILE A 278 14.54 -12.59 10.39
C ILE A 278 13.92 -11.72 9.29
N ALA A 279 13.03 -10.79 9.65
CA ALA A 279 12.38 -9.88 8.72
C ALA A 279 13.37 -8.92 8.05
N HIS A 280 14.39 -8.45 8.78
CA HIS A 280 15.35 -7.48 8.25
C HIS A 280 16.59 -8.12 7.62
N ALA A 281 16.97 -9.34 8.02
CA ALA A 281 18.16 -10.03 7.52
C ALA A 281 18.14 -10.37 6.02
N GLY A 282 17.03 -10.12 5.31
CA GLY A 282 16.91 -10.44 3.89
C GLY A 282 16.94 -11.94 3.60
N ILE A 283 16.41 -12.77 4.51
CA ILE A 283 16.35 -14.23 4.30
C ILE A 283 15.20 -14.54 3.33
N PRO A 284 15.44 -15.25 2.21
CA PRO A 284 14.38 -15.61 1.29
C PRO A 284 13.29 -16.44 1.97
N ILE A 285 12.05 -15.97 1.90
CA ILE A 285 10.91 -16.62 2.57
C ILE A 285 10.69 -18.06 2.09
N ARG A 286 11.00 -18.35 0.82
CA ARG A 286 10.98 -19.70 0.28
C ARG A 286 11.97 -20.62 1.00
N SER A 287 13.19 -20.15 1.27
CA SER A 287 14.20 -20.90 2.02
C SER A 287 13.74 -21.15 3.46
N VAL A 288 13.08 -20.17 4.08
CA VAL A 288 12.46 -20.33 5.41
C VAL A 288 11.41 -21.45 5.40
N LEU A 289 10.48 -21.40 4.46
CA LEU A 289 9.34 -22.32 4.36
C LEU A 289 9.70 -23.71 3.85
N ALA A 290 10.74 -23.87 3.04
CA ALA A 290 11.16 -25.16 2.47
C ALA A 290 12.14 -25.89 3.38
N ARG A 291 13.01 -25.14 4.06
CA ARG A 291 14.18 -25.67 4.77
C ARG A 291 14.30 -25.09 6.17
N ASP A 292 14.35 -23.78 6.36
CA ASP A 292 14.99 -23.23 7.55
C ASP A 292 14.17 -23.41 8.83
N MET A 293 12.84 -23.41 8.73
CA MET A 293 11.95 -23.65 9.87
C MET A 293 11.90 -25.12 10.35
N PHE A 294 12.49 -26.05 9.59
CA PHE A 294 12.45 -27.49 9.88
C PHE A 294 13.76 -28.02 10.48
N GLY A 295 13.62 -29.06 11.31
CA GLY A 295 14.73 -29.87 11.80
C GLY A 295 15.38 -30.70 10.68
N THR A 296 16.61 -31.17 10.91
CA THR A 296 17.33 -32.04 9.95
C THR A 296 16.60 -33.36 9.72
N ASP A 297 15.92 -33.86 10.75
CA ASP A 297 15.28 -35.19 10.75
C ASP A 297 13.80 -35.13 10.31
N ASP A 298 13.29 -33.93 9.99
CA ASP A 298 11.89 -33.75 9.59
C ASP A 298 11.61 -34.36 8.21
N THR A 299 10.74 -35.37 8.19
CA THR A 299 10.28 -36.01 6.95
C THR A 299 9.44 -35.07 6.08
N GLN A 300 9.41 -35.34 4.77
CA GLN A 300 8.61 -34.56 3.81
C GLN A 300 7.12 -34.50 4.17
N ASN A 301 6.56 -35.54 4.80
CA ASN A 301 5.17 -35.54 5.23
C ASN A 301 4.93 -34.60 6.43
N LEU A 302 5.84 -34.58 7.40
CA LEU A 302 5.76 -33.64 8.54
C LEU A 302 5.85 -32.19 8.05
N ARG A 303 6.76 -31.90 7.13
CA ARG A 303 6.91 -30.57 6.53
C ARG A 303 5.62 -30.11 5.82
N LYS A 304 5.02 -31.00 5.02
CA LYS A 304 3.74 -30.74 4.35
C LYS A 304 2.61 -30.47 5.34
N GLU A 305 2.45 -31.29 6.38
CA GLU A 305 1.41 -31.08 7.41
C GLU A 305 1.63 -29.76 8.17
N ARG A 306 2.89 -29.40 8.47
CA ARG A 306 3.16 -28.11 9.11
C ARG A 306 2.81 -26.91 8.22
N LEU A 307 3.10 -26.98 6.91
CA LEU A 307 2.66 -25.95 5.96
C LEU A 307 1.14 -25.86 5.86
N LYS A 308 0.42 -26.98 5.93
CA LYS A 308 -1.04 -26.98 5.99
C LYS A 308 -1.54 -26.22 7.22
N SER A 309 -1.00 -26.53 8.40
CA SER A 309 -1.34 -25.78 9.62
C SER A 309 -0.97 -24.29 9.52
N LEU A 310 0.10 -23.93 8.80
CA LEU A 310 0.46 -22.53 8.58
C LEU A 310 -0.57 -21.80 7.70
N ILE A 311 -1.01 -22.44 6.62
CA ILE A 311 -2.06 -21.93 5.72
C ILE A 311 -3.37 -21.69 6.50
N ASP A 312 -3.76 -22.66 7.34
CA ASP A 312 -4.94 -22.55 8.20
C ASP A 312 -4.80 -21.39 9.22
N ASN A 313 -3.63 -21.26 9.86
CA ASN A 313 -3.37 -20.18 10.82
C ASN A 313 -3.41 -18.78 10.20
N LEU A 314 -2.97 -18.66 8.95
CA LEU A 314 -3.04 -17.42 8.18
C LEU A 314 -4.46 -17.09 7.70
N GLY A 315 -5.41 -18.01 7.86
CA GLY A 315 -6.79 -17.83 7.44
C GLY A 315 -6.96 -17.91 5.91
N ILE A 316 -6.06 -18.63 5.24
CA ILE A 316 -6.12 -18.81 3.78
C ILE A 316 -7.08 -19.96 3.48
N ASP A 317 -8.25 -19.63 2.93
CA ASP A 317 -9.18 -20.63 2.43
C ASP A 317 -8.76 -21.09 1.04
N THR A 318 -8.48 -22.39 0.90
CA THR A 318 -8.06 -22.98 -0.36
C THR A 318 -8.71 -24.35 -0.58
N PRO A 319 -9.36 -24.57 -1.74
CA PRO A 319 -9.99 -25.85 -2.04
C PRO A 319 -8.98 -26.98 -2.27
N ARG A 320 -7.72 -26.65 -2.59
CA ARG A 320 -6.66 -27.63 -2.89
C ARG A 320 -5.29 -27.14 -2.40
N LEU A 321 -4.66 -27.90 -1.52
CA LEU A 321 -3.37 -27.56 -0.91
C LEU A 321 -2.14 -27.86 -1.80
N GLY A 322 -2.27 -28.69 -2.84
CA GLY A 322 -1.12 -29.16 -3.64
C GLY A 322 -0.47 -30.44 -3.09
N VAL A 323 0.24 -31.16 -3.96
CA VAL A 323 0.74 -32.53 -3.70
C VAL A 323 2.16 -32.48 -3.12
N THR A 324 3.01 -31.62 -3.67
CA THR A 324 4.40 -31.44 -3.24
C THR A 324 4.52 -30.36 -2.16
N LEU A 325 5.70 -30.28 -1.53
CA LEU A 325 6.02 -29.20 -0.60
C LEU A 325 6.06 -27.85 -1.34
N ASP A 326 6.68 -27.82 -2.52
CA ASP A 326 6.77 -26.62 -3.34
C ASP A 326 5.40 -26.15 -3.84
N ASP A 327 4.48 -27.06 -4.17
CA ASP A 327 3.11 -26.69 -4.55
C ASP A 327 2.42 -25.91 -3.41
N ARG A 328 2.61 -26.36 -2.15
CA ARG A 328 2.04 -25.71 -0.96
C ARG A 328 2.68 -24.34 -0.71
N ILE A 329 4.00 -24.22 -0.92
CA ILE A 329 4.71 -22.95 -0.79
C ILE A 329 4.26 -21.97 -1.87
N ASN A 330 4.16 -22.43 -3.12
CA ASN A 330 3.70 -21.61 -4.25
C ASN A 330 2.25 -21.16 -4.06
N LEU A 331 1.38 -22.03 -3.53
CA LEU A 331 0.02 -21.67 -3.17
C LEU A 331 0.00 -20.58 -2.10
N LEU A 332 0.73 -20.77 -1.00
CA LEU A 332 0.82 -19.81 0.10
C LEU A 332 1.32 -18.44 -0.38
N ILE A 333 2.44 -18.41 -1.10
CA ILE A 333 3.03 -17.18 -1.63
C ILE A 333 2.08 -16.53 -2.65
N GLY A 334 1.51 -17.32 -3.56
CA GLY A 334 0.58 -16.85 -4.58
C GLY A 334 -0.66 -16.18 -3.99
N THR A 335 -1.29 -16.80 -2.98
CA THR A 335 -2.47 -16.24 -2.32
C THR A 335 -2.15 -14.93 -1.59
N LEU A 336 -1.01 -14.84 -0.90
CA LEU A 336 -0.59 -13.61 -0.23
C LEU A 336 -0.27 -12.49 -1.22
N LYS A 337 0.36 -12.80 -2.36
CA LYS A 337 0.61 -11.82 -3.44
C LYS A 337 -0.67 -11.23 -4.02
N SER A 338 -1.67 -12.07 -4.31
CA SER A 338 -2.91 -11.64 -4.99
C SER A 338 -3.98 -11.11 -4.03
N GLY A 339 -3.84 -11.31 -2.72
CA GLY A 339 -4.87 -10.99 -1.73
C GLY A 339 -5.02 -9.50 -1.38
N ALA A 340 -4.04 -8.66 -1.72
CA ALA A 340 -3.93 -7.28 -1.24
C ALA A 340 -5.22 -6.45 -1.47
N GLU A 341 -5.77 -6.49 -2.68
CA GLU A 341 -6.95 -5.70 -3.05
C GLU A 341 -8.19 -6.12 -2.27
N GLY A 342 -8.38 -7.43 -2.08
CA GLY A 342 -9.46 -7.98 -1.27
C GLY A 342 -9.39 -7.54 0.20
N GLU A 343 -8.17 -7.43 0.75
CA GLU A 343 -7.98 -6.97 2.12
C GLU A 343 -8.27 -5.47 2.30
N PHE A 344 -7.90 -4.63 1.33
CA PHE A 344 -8.24 -3.21 1.36
C PHE A 344 -9.74 -2.96 1.19
N ASN A 345 -10.42 -3.86 0.49
CA ASN A 345 -11.86 -3.84 0.29
C ASN A 345 -12.63 -4.57 1.40
N ALA A 346 -11.94 -5.19 2.36
CA ALA A 346 -12.57 -5.90 3.47
C ALA A 346 -13.36 -4.96 4.39
N LEU A 347 -12.97 -3.68 4.45
CA LEU A 347 -13.67 -2.64 5.20
C LEU A 347 -13.88 -1.41 4.32
N SER A 348 -15.01 -0.73 4.49
CA SER A 348 -15.19 0.65 4.01
C SER A 348 -14.18 1.59 4.70
N ALA A 349 -13.99 2.79 4.15
CA ALA A 349 -13.16 3.82 4.79
C ALA A 349 -13.60 4.10 6.24
N SER A 350 -14.91 4.08 6.51
CA SER A 350 -15.47 4.22 7.85
C SER A 350 -15.16 3.04 8.77
N GLY A 351 -15.32 1.81 8.30
CA GLY A 351 -14.99 0.61 9.10
C GLY A 351 -13.53 0.51 9.44
N PHE A 352 -12.67 0.92 8.50
CA PHE A 352 -11.24 1.02 8.74
C PHE A 352 -10.94 2.08 9.82
N LYS A 353 -11.54 3.28 9.73
CA LYS A 353 -11.38 4.33 10.75
C LYS A 353 -11.82 3.84 12.14
N GLU A 354 -12.96 3.18 12.25
CA GLU A 354 -13.48 2.65 13.52
C GLU A 354 -12.58 1.56 14.11
N LEU A 355 -12.08 0.65 13.26
CA LEU A 355 -11.11 -0.36 13.67
C LEU A 355 -9.86 0.29 14.29
N VAL A 356 -9.30 1.30 13.61
CA VAL A 356 -8.10 2.01 14.05
C VAL A 356 -8.34 2.75 15.37
N ILE A 357 -9.47 3.42 15.52
CA ILE A 357 -9.86 4.12 16.76
C ILE A 357 -9.98 3.11 17.91
N SER A 358 -10.71 2.02 17.69
CA SER A 358 -10.90 0.99 18.72
C SER A 358 -9.57 0.37 19.16
N LEU A 359 -8.65 0.12 18.24
CA LEU A 359 -7.34 -0.43 18.55
C LEU A 359 -6.36 0.59 19.14
N SER A 360 -6.66 1.89 19.08
CA SER A 360 -5.82 2.93 19.69
C SER A 360 -5.87 2.90 21.23
N GLU A 361 -6.88 2.25 21.81
CA GLU A 361 -7.02 2.06 23.26
C GLU A 361 -6.20 0.87 23.79
N THR A 362 -5.59 0.08 22.91
CA THR A 362 -4.73 -1.06 23.31
C THR A 362 -3.42 -0.60 23.95
N VAL A 363 -2.76 -1.52 24.67
CA VAL A 363 -1.47 -1.24 25.33
C VAL A 363 -0.40 -2.23 24.85
N PRO A 364 0.71 -1.76 24.25
CA PRO A 364 0.90 -0.43 23.67
C PRO A 364 -0.07 -0.14 22.51
N PRO A 365 -0.39 1.15 22.24
CA PRO A 365 -1.33 1.54 21.20
C PRO A 365 -0.94 1.01 19.83
N VAL A 366 -1.94 0.67 19.01
CA VAL A 366 -1.74 0.15 17.65
C VAL A 366 -0.78 1.01 16.81
N MET A 367 -0.84 2.33 16.97
CA MET A 367 0.02 3.27 16.25
C MET A 367 1.49 3.11 16.59
N SER A 368 1.84 2.91 17.87
CA SER A 368 3.25 2.66 18.24
C SER A 368 3.78 1.36 17.66
N ARG A 369 2.93 0.33 17.58
CA ARG A 369 3.30 -0.96 16.98
C ARG A 369 3.51 -0.83 15.48
N LEU A 370 2.60 -0.14 14.79
CA LEU A 370 2.72 0.13 13.36
C LEU A 370 4.01 0.89 13.04
N ARG A 371 4.38 1.88 13.85
CA ARG A 371 5.61 2.65 13.65
C ARG A 371 6.87 1.81 13.82
N ASP A 372 6.91 0.92 14.82
CA ASP A 372 8.07 0.03 15.03
C ASP A 372 8.17 -1.06 13.95
N ASP A 373 7.04 -1.66 13.56
CA ASP A 373 7.00 -2.74 12.58
C ASP A 373 7.29 -2.28 11.14
N PHE A 374 6.80 -1.10 10.76
CA PHE A 374 6.88 -0.57 9.39
C PHE A 374 7.85 0.61 9.25
N GLU A 375 8.68 0.85 10.28
CA GLU A 375 9.69 1.92 10.30
C GLU A 375 9.11 3.31 9.93
N ILE A 376 7.90 3.62 10.41
CA ILE A 376 7.20 4.87 10.08
C ILE A 376 7.60 5.98 11.06
N GLU A 377 7.98 7.14 10.52
CA GLU A 377 8.39 8.31 11.29
C GLU A 377 7.34 8.77 12.32
N GLU A 378 7.75 9.12 13.54
CA GLU A 378 6.84 9.46 14.65
C GLU A 378 5.92 10.66 14.38
N LEU A 379 6.44 11.67 13.67
CA LEU A 379 5.72 12.89 13.33
C LEU A 379 4.64 12.68 12.27
N GLU A 380 4.70 11.55 11.55
CA GLU A 380 3.78 11.23 10.46
C GLU A 380 2.38 10.96 11.02
N LYS A 381 1.35 11.65 10.52
CA LYS A 381 -0.03 11.40 10.96
C LYS A 381 -0.58 10.15 10.28
N LEU A 382 -0.87 9.12 11.07
CA LEU A 382 -1.45 7.87 10.58
C LEU A 382 -2.98 7.92 10.67
N ASP A 383 -3.63 8.19 9.54
CA ASP A 383 -5.05 7.98 9.33
C ASP A 383 -5.29 6.83 8.30
N PRO A 384 -6.52 6.32 8.14
CA PRO A 384 -6.79 5.21 7.22
C PRO A 384 -6.36 5.47 5.77
N ASP A 385 -6.48 6.72 5.31
CA ASP A 385 -6.06 7.13 3.97
C ASP A 385 -4.54 6.99 3.83
N ARG A 386 -3.79 7.47 4.84
CA ARG A 386 -2.34 7.36 4.87
C ARG A 386 -1.87 5.91 5.00
N LEU A 387 -2.51 5.10 5.83
CA LEU A 387 -2.21 3.67 5.94
C LEU A 387 -2.42 2.93 4.62
N ARG A 388 -3.53 3.23 3.91
CA ARG A 388 -3.79 2.71 2.57
C ARG A 388 -2.73 3.16 1.57
N ALA A 389 -2.34 4.44 1.61
CA ALA A 389 -1.30 4.98 0.75
C ALA A 389 0.07 4.32 1.01
N LEU A 390 0.37 3.93 2.24
CA LEU A 390 1.56 3.17 2.63
C LEU A 390 1.46 1.66 2.35
N GLY A 391 0.34 1.19 1.79
CA GLY A 391 0.15 -0.23 1.50
C GLY A 391 -0.17 -1.07 2.72
N ILE A 392 -0.64 -0.50 3.83
CA ILE A 392 -0.98 -1.22 5.07
C ILE A 392 -2.50 -1.44 5.13
N SER A 393 -2.93 -2.70 5.04
CA SER A 393 -4.35 -3.09 5.04
C SER A 393 -4.93 -3.21 6.46
N PRO A 394 -6.27 -3.23 6.62
CA PRO A 394 -6.90 -3.54 7.90
C PRO A 394 -6.42 -4.86 8.51
N LEU A 395 -6.16 -5.86 7.66
CA LEU A 395 -5.66 -7.15 8.11
C LEU A 395 -4.20 -7.04 8.60
N ASP A 396 -3.35 -6.26 7.93
CA ASP A 396 -1.98 -5.99 8.40
C ASP A 396 -1.96 -5.42 9.82
N ILE A 397 -2.89 -4.52 10.13
CA ILE A 397 -3.03 -3.92 11.46
C ILE A 397 -3.36 -4.98 12.51
N LEU A 398 -4.19 -5.97 12.18
CA LEU A 398 -4.47 -7.06 13.12
C LEU A 398 -3.28 -8.02 13.27
N TYR A 399 -2.37 -8.05 12.31
CA TYR A 399 -1.15 -8.84 12.38
C TYR A 399 -0.02 -8.15 13.15
N VAL A 400 -0.14 -6.88 13.56
CA VAL A 400 0.80 -6.28 14.54
C VAL A 400 0.69 -6.89 15.94
N TYR A 401 -0.44 -7.56 16.20
CA TYR A 401 -0.69 -8.30 17.43
C TYR A 401 -0.30 -9.77 17.28
N SER A 402 0.27 -10.32 18.35
CA SER A 402 0.47 -11.75 18.50
C SER A 402 -0.84 -12.53 18.49
N ASN A 403 -0.75 -13.84 18.28
CA ASN A 403 -1.92 -14.71 18.25
C ASN A 403 -2.67 -14.79 19.59
N ASP A 404 -2.04 -14.44 20.71
CA ASP A 404 -2.70 -14.42 22.01
C ASP A 404 -3.30 -13.05 22.31
N GLU A 405 -2.60 -11.96 21.98
CA GLU A 405 -3.16 -10.60 22.07
C GLU A 405 -4.41 -10.44 21.21
N ILE A 406 -4.42 -10.96 19.98
CA ILE A 406 -5.58 -10.84 19.10
C ILE A 406 -6.81 -11.62 19.61
N LYS A 407 -6.58 -12.75 20.30
CA LYS A 407 -7.66 -13.49 20.98
C LYS A 407 -8.20 -12.69 22.16
N GLN A 408 -7.33 -12.01 22.90
CA GLN A 408 -7.74 -11.13 23.99
C GLN A 408 -8.57 -9.96 23.49
N ILE A 409 -8.12 -9.26 22.43
CA ILE A 409 -8.86 -8.16 21.81
C ILE A 409 -10.25 -8.62 21.35
N ARG A 410 -10.34 -9.77 20.67
CA ARG A 410 -11.62 -10.37 20.27
C ARG A 410 -12.54 -10.62 21.48
N ASP A 411 -12.00 -11.17 22.55
CA ASP A 411 -12.75 -11.50 23.77
C ASP A 411 -13.21 -10.22 24.51
N ASP A 412 -12.38 -9.18 24.55
CA ASP A 412 -12.70 -7.86 25.13
C ASP A 412 -13.82 -7.17 24.32
N MET A 413 -13.82 -7.35 23.00
CA MET A 413 -14.91 -6.93 22.10
C MET A 413 -16.15 -7.83 22.21
N LYS A 414 -16.14 -8.87 23.06
CA LYS A 414 -17.24 -9.84 23.26
C LYS A 414 -17.67 -10.56 21.99
N LEU A 415 -16.73 -10.79 21.08
CA LEU A 415 -16.99 -11.45 19.80
C LEU A 415 -16.96 -12.98 19.93
N SER A 416 -17.51 -13.66 18.91
CA SER A 416 -17.57 -15.12 18.86
C SER A 416 -16.17 -15.75 18.92
N LYS A 417 -16.03 -16.81 19.73
CA LYS A 417 -14.80 -17.63 19.77
C LYS A 417 -14.69 -18.62 18.62
N ARG A 418 -15.71 -18.72 17.77
CA ARG A 418 -15.72 -19.56 16.57
C ARG A 418 -14.98 -18.82 15.45
N ASN A 419 -14.21 -19.55 14.65
CA ASN A 419 -13.38 -19.04 13.54
C ASN A 419 -12.12 -18.27 13.99
N ASN A 420 -11.34 -17.81 13.00
CA ASN A 420 -10.12 -17.06 13.21
C ASN A 420 -10.43 -15.70 13.87
N PRO A 421 -9.74 -15.32 14.98
CA PRO A 421 -9.98 -14.05 15.65
C PRO A 421 -9.89 -12.82 14.75
N ARG A 422 -8.94 -12.80 13.80
CA ARG A 422 -8.73 -11.66 12.89
C ARG A 422 -9.92 -11.50 11.95
N THR A 423 -10.41 -12.59 11.38
CA THR A 423 -11.60 -12.61 10.52
C THR A 423 -12.83 -12.10 11.28
N VAL A 424 -13.07 -12.61 12.48
CA VAL A 424 -14.23 -12.21 13.30
C VAL A 424 -14.19 -10.72 13.67
N ILE A 425 -13.00 -10.19 13.99
CA ILE A 425 -12.82 -8.76 14.25
C ILE A 425 -13.13 -7.94 12.99
N LEU A 426 -12.60 -8.31 11.82
CA LEU A 426 -12.89 -7.58 10.57
C LEU A 426 -14.39 -7.63 10.21
N GLU A 427 -15.02 -8.80 10.29
CA GLU A 427 -16.46 -8.96 10.02
C GLU A 427 -17.33 -8.10 10.94
N ASN A 428 -16.92 -7.92 12.21
CA ASN A 428 -17.64 -7.04 13.14
C ASN A 428 -17.67 -5.59 12.63
N PHE A 429 -16.54 -5.04 12.18
CA PHE A 429 -16.47 -3.67 11.66
C PHE A 429 -17.06 -3.53 10.24
N ALA A 430 -17.03 -4.58 9.42
CA ALA A 430 -17.73 -4.60 8.14
C ALA A 430 -19.26 -4.53 8.37
N SER A 431 -19.79 -5.42 9.21
CA SER A 431 -21.22 -5.52 9.47
C SER A 431 -21.82 -4.27 10.12
N ALA A 432 -21.07 -3.55 10.96
CA ALA A 432 -21.53 -2.30 11.56
C ALA A 432 -21.83 -1.23 10.48
N ASN A 433 -20.97 -1.12 9.47
CA ASN A 433 -21.17 -0.19 8.36
C ASN A 433 -22.28 -0.65 7.42
N ASP A 434 -22.35 -1.94 7.11
CA ASP A 434 -23.42 -2.49 6.29
C ASP A 434 -24.79 -2.26 6.95
N ARG A 435 -24.91 -2.42 8.27
CA ARG A 435 -26.14 -2.11 9.01
C ARG A 435 -26.53 -0.64 8.90
N LEU A 436 -25.57 0.28 8.98
CA LEU A 436 -25.83 1.71 8.81
C LEU A 436 -26.22 2.06 7.36
N LEU A 437 -25.59 1.42 6.38
CA LEU A 437 -25.91 1.55 4.96
C LEU A 437 -27.31 1.01 4.63
N GLU A 438 -27.65 -0.15 5.15
CA GLU A 438 -29.00 -0.73 5.05
C GLU A 438 -30.05 0.18 5.68
N ASN A 439 -29.70 0.90 6.75
CA ASN A 439 -30.59 1.83 7.44
C ASN A 439 -30.32 3.31 7.10
N TYR A 440 -29.69 3.57 5.95
CA TYR A 440 -29.27 4.92 5.53
C TYR A 440 -30.40 5.96 5.52
N VAL A 441 -31.63 5.55 5.21
CA VAL A 441 -32.80 6.45 5.24
C VAL A 441 -33.16 6.88 6.67
N LEU A 442 -33.04 5.98 7.65
CA LEU A 442 -33.27 6.30 9.07
C LEU A 442 -32.18 7.25 9.58
N LEU A 443 -30.94 7.02 9.15
CA LEU A 443 -29.80 7.89 9.44
C LEU A 443 -30.01 9.31 8.90
N ALA A 444 -30.46 9.43 7.64
CA ALA A 444 -30.81 10.70 7.02
C ALA A 444 -31.88 11.45 7.83
N LYS A 445 -32.93 10.75 8.25
CA LYS A 445 -34.08 11.31 8.99
C LYS A 445 -33.78 11.60 10.46
N ARG A 446 -32.57 11.28 10.93
CA ARG A 446 -32.18 11.33 12.36
C ARG A 446 -33.17 10.56 13.25
N ASP A 447 -33.66 9.42 12.75
CA ASP A 447 -34.64 8.58 13.44
C ASP A 447 -33.96 7.61 14.42
N LEU A 448 -33.65 8.12 15.62
CA LEU A 448 -33.04 7.32 16.69
C LEU A 448 -33.91 6.15 17.13
N ALA A 449 -35.24 6.31 17.14
CA ALA A 449 -36.13 5.25 17.55
C ALA A 449 -36.09 4.09 16.55
N GLY A 450 -36.12 4.41 15.25
CA GLY A 450 -35.96 3.43 14.18
C GLY A 450 -34.59 2.75 14.21
N LEU A 451 -33.51 3.51 14.41
CA LEU A 451 -32.15 2.95 14.49
C LEU A 451 -32.00 2.01 15.69
N ASN A 452 -32.48 2.40 16.88
CA ASN A 452 -32.46 1.54 18.06
C ASN A 452 -33.33 0.29 17.90
N ALA A 453 -34.48 0.40 17.23
CA ALA A 453 -35.37 -0.74 16.98
C ALA A 453 -34.73 -1.81 16.07
N VAL A 454 -33.81 -1.42 15.20
CA VAL A 454 -33.02 -2.31 14.34
C VAL A 454 -31.69 -2.72 15.00
N GLY A 455 -31.46 -2.31 16.25
CA GLY A 455 -30.27 -2.66 17.04
C GLY A 455 -29.03 -1.84 16.69
N ILE A 456 -29.19 -0.64 16.14
CA ILE A 456 -28.10 0.32 15.88
C ILE A 456 -28.06 1.34 17.03
N GLU A 457 -27.08 1.22 17.91
CA GLU A 457 -26.84 2.18 18.99
C GLU A 457 -25.89 3.30 18.52
N ILE A 458 -26.40 4.52 18.39
CA ILE A 458 -25.63 5.71 17.97
C ILE A 458 -26.05 6.93 18.80
N ARG A 459 -25.09 7.80 19.14
CA ARG A 459 -25.41 9.05 19.85
C ARG A 459 -26.05 10.06 18.89
N GLU A 460 -27.01 10.85 19.37
CA GLU A 460 -27.68 11.86 18.53
C GLU A 460 -26.72 12.86 17.88
N SER A 461 -25.65 13.21 18.60
CA SER A 461 -24.58 14.11 18.13
C SER A 461 -23.79 13.52 16.96
N GLU A 462 -23.73 12.21 16.83
CA GLU A 462 -22.90 11.50 15.83
C GLU A 462 -23.67 11.21 14.53
N ILE A 463 -25.00 11.28 14.54
CA ILE A 463 -25.83 10.94 13.37
C ILE A 463 -25.46 11.77 12.13
N GLY A 464 -25.23 13.07 12.29
CA GLY A 464 -24.90 13.95 11.15
C GLY A 464 -23.61 13.52 10.48
N ILE A 465 -22.57 13.34 11.30
CA ILE A 465 -21.24 12.88 10.85
C ILE A 465 -21.35 11.49 10.21
N LYS A 466 -22.12 10.58 10.81
CA LYS A 466 -22.34 9.23 10.24
C LYS A 466 -23.12 9.28 8.93
N PHE A 467 -24.08 10.18 8.78
CA PHE A 467 -24.80 10.37 7.53
C PHE A 467 -23.86 10.83 6.41
N GLU A 468 -23.01 11.81 6.67
CA GLU A 468 -21.95 12.25 5.74
C GLU A 468 -20.99 11.09 5.39
N GLU A 469 -20.53 10.33 6.39
CA GLU A 469 -19.62 9.19 6.22
C GLU A 469 -20.23 8.07 5.34
N ILE A 470 -21.48 7.67 5.60
CA ILE A 470 -22.16 6.67 4.78
C ILE A 470 -22.46 7.21 3.38
N THR A 471 -22.78 8.50 3.23
CA THR A 471 -22.96 9.12 1.91
C THR A 471 -21.69 9.03 1.07
N ARG A 472 -20.50 9.30 1.66
CA ARG A 472 -19.20 9.11 0.99
C ARG A 472 -19.00 7.66 0.58
N THR A 473 -19.26 6.72 1.49
CA THR A 473 -19.14 5.28 1.24
C THR A 473 -20.00 4.83 0.06
N ILE A 474 -21.23 5.36 -0.07
CA ILE A 474 -22.10 5.05 -1.21
C ILE A 474 -21.47 5.53 -2.53
N PHE A 475 -20.90 6.74 -2.57
CA PHE A 475 -20.25 7.23 -3.78
C PHE A 475 -18.99 6.44 -4.14
N GLU A 476 -18.19 6.03 -3.17
CA GLU A 476 -17.05 5.12 -3.40
C GLU A 476 -17.51 3.79 -4.00
N GLN A 477 -18.59 3.19 -3.45
CA GLN A 477 -19.17 1.95 -3.99
C GLN A 477 -19.75 2.12 -5.41
N LEU A 478 -20.20 3.32 -5.77
CA LEU A 478 -20.63 3.65 -7.13
C LEU A 478 -19.45 3.86 -8.11
N GLY A 479 -18.20 3.73 -7.64
CA GLY A 479 -16.98 3.86 -8.44
C GLY A 479 -16.46 5.28 -8.57
N PHE A 480 -16.88 6.21 -7.70
CA PHE A 480 -16.34 7.56 -7.68
C PHE A 480 -15.06 7.68 -6.86
N HIS A 481 -14.16 8.55 -7.29
CA HIS A 481 -12.99 8.92 -6.51
C HIS A 481 -13.32 10.06 -5.54
N ILE A 482 -13.39 9.77 -4.25
CA ILE A 482 -13.55 10.78 -3.20
C ILE A 482 -12.17 11.33 -2.85
N ASP A 483 -11.98 12.63 -3.06
CA ASP A 483 -10.70 13.32 -2.88
C ASP A 483 -10.65 14.02 -1.51
N GLU A 484 -10.40 13.20 -0.49
CA GLU A 484 -10.24 13.66 0.89
C GLU A 484 -8.97 14.50 1.09
N ASP A 485 -7.93 14.30 0.28
CA ASP A 485 -6.69 15.07 0.34
C ASP A 485 -6.91 16.52 -0.08
N LEU A 486 -7.55 16.72 -1.24
CA LEU A 486 -7.95 18.05 -1.71
C LEU A 486 -8.92 18.69 -0.73
N ARG A 487 -9.87 17.91 -0.19
CA ARG A 487 -10.81 18.38 0.81
C ARG A 487 -10.09 18.89 2.06
N LYS A 488 -9.18 18.11 2.64
CA LYS A 488 -8.40 18.49 3.84
C LYS A 488 -7.46 19.68 3.56
N GLN A 489 -6.88 19.75 2.36
CA GLN A 489 -5.97 20.82 1.96
C GLN A 489 -6.68 22.17 1.82
N ILE A 490 -7.87 22.18 1.22
CA ILE A 490 -8.60 23.42 0.93
C ILE A 490 -9.52 23.79 2.09
N ASN A 491 -10.17 22.84 2.79
CA ASN A 491 -11.12 23.15 3.86
C ASN A 491 -10.47 23.96 5.00
N THR A 492 -11.25 24.89 5.55
CA THR A 492 -10.83 25.72 6.70
C THR A 492 -11.78 25.47 7.86
N ALA A 493 -11.50 26.01 9.05
CA ALA A 493 -12.41 25.89 10.19
C ALA A 493 -13.82 26.50 9.95
N LYS A 494 -13.95 27.40 8.96
CA LYS A 494 -15.24 28.04 8.60
C LYS A 494 -15.92 27.43 7.38
N ASP A 495 -15.14 26.97 6.40
CA ASP A 495 -15.66 26.47 5.13
C ASP A 495 -15.22 25.03 4.92
N GLN A 496 -16.09 24.10 5.31
CA GLN A 496 -15.89 22.65 5.22
C GLN A 496 -16.92 22.04 4.30
N ALA A 497 -16.54 21.74 3.06
CA ALA A 497 -17.35 20.88 2.22
C ALA A 497 -17.34 19.45 2.78
N ASP A 498 -18.48 18.77 2.75
CA ASP A 498 -18.62 17.42 3.30
C ASP A 498 -17.95 16.36 2.41
N ILE A 499 -18.05 16.49 1.08
CA ILE A 499 -17.59 15.49 0.11
C ILE A 499 -16.99 16.20 -1.10
N ILE A 500 -15.85 15.71 -1.61
CA ILE A 500 -15.29 16.17 -2.88
C ILE A 500 -15.12 14.94 -3.79
N ILE A 501 -15.74 14.99 -4.96
CA ILE A 501 -15.64 13.92 -5.97
C ILE A 501 -14.79 14.46 -7.12
N SER A 502 -13.65 13.81 -7.39
CA SER A 502 -12.79 14.18 -8.50
C SER A 502 -13.25 13.53 -9.80
N LEU A 503 -13.48 14.35 -10.81
CA LEU A 503 -13.87 13.93 -12.17
C LEU A 503 -12.66 13.86 -13.10
N SER A 504 -11.71 14.78 -12.91
CA SER A 504 -10.42 14.87 -13.60
C SER A 504 -9.42 15.59 -12.69
N ASP A 505 -8.20 15.85 -13.16
CA ASP A 505 -7.16 16.56 -12.39
C ASP A 505 -7.67 17.93 -11.88
N ASP A 506 -8.49 18.63 -12.67
CA ASP A 506 -8.99 19.98 -12.35
C ASP A 506 -10.50 20.05 -12.09
N ASP A 507 -11.28 19.05 -12.53
CA ASP A 507 -12.74 19.05 -12.39
C ASP A 507 -13.23 18.31 -11.16
N ILE A 508 -14.09 18.96 -10.38
CA ILE A 508 -14.65 18.38 -9.15
C ILE A 508 -16.18 18.57 -9.06
N ILE A 509 -16.82 17.68 -8.30
CA ILE A 509 -18.17 17.88 -7.74
C ILE A 509 -18.02 18.11 -6.24
N ILE A 510 -18.67 19.16 -5.74
CA ILE A 510 -18.75 19.44 -4.31
C ILE A 510 -20.04 18.83 -3.77
N GLY A 511 -19.93 17.87 -2.86
CA GLY A 511 -21.06 17.22 -2.21
C GLY A 511 -21.33 17.78 -0.80
N GLU A 512 -22.60 18.00 -0.49
CA GLU A 512 -23.11 18.45 0.81
C GLU A 512 -24.18 17.47 1.31
N ALA A 513 -24.03 16.94 2.53
CA ALA A 513 -24.97 15.97 3.09
C ALA A 513 -25.70 16.55 4.31
N LYS A 514 -27.02 16.71 4.22
CA LYS A 514 -27.86 17.28 5.28
C LYS A 514 -28.83 16.26 5.84
N SER A 515 -28.51 15.72 7.03
CA SER A 515 -29.48 14.98 7.84
C SER A 515 -30.50 15.96 8.46
N TYR A 516 -31.78 15.57 8.50
CA TYR A 516 -32.85 16.43 9.01
C TYR A 516 -33.95 15.62 9.71
N LYS A 517 -34.45 16.13 10.83
CA LYS A 517 -35.49 15.47 11.62
C LYS A 517 -36.87 15.87 11.10
N ASN A 518 -37.71 14.88 10.83
CA ASN A 518 -39.13 15.01 10.47
C ASN A 518 -39.43 15.90 9.25
N GLY A 519 -39.64 15.27 8.09
CA GLY A 519 -40.11 15.91 6.86
C GLY A 519 -38.99 16.38 5.96
N ASP A 520 -39.31 17.33 5.09
CA ASP A 520 -38.43 17.77 4.02
C ASP A 520 -37.47 18.87 4.45
N PHE A 521 -36.25 18.84 3.92
CA PHE A 521 -35.27 19.88 4.13
C PHE A 521 -35.67 21.17 3.39
N ALA A 522 -35.85 22.26 4.14
CA ALA A 522 -36.41 23.51 3.61
C ALA A 522 -35.47 24.73 3.69
N LYS A 523 -34.24 24.57 4.22
CA LYS A 523 -33.33 25.69 4.50
C LYS A 523 -32.43 26.04 3.30
N TYR A 524 -33.03 26.51 2.20
CA TYR A 524 -32.27 26.82 0.97
C TYR A 524 -31.27 27.97 1.15
N SER A 525 -31.70 29.09 1.72
CA SER A 525 -30.88 30.32 1.77
C SER A 525 -29.55 30.15 2.51
N SER A 526 -29.54 29.44 3.65
CA SER A 526 -28.31 29.13 4.38
C SER A 526 -27.42 28.17 3.61
N THR A 527 -28.03 27.16 2.97
CA THR A 527 -27.30 26.13 2.22
C THR A 527 -26.67 26.71 0.96
N SER A 528 -27.41 27.52 0.19
CA SER A 528 -26.89 28.22 -1.00
C SER A 528 -25.71 29.13 -0.66
N ARG A 529 -25.78 29.92 0.42
CA ARG A 529 -24.63 30.72 0.89
C ARG A 529 -23.41 29.86 1.23
N GLN A 530 -23.64 28.75 1.92
CA GLN A 530 -22.61 27.81 2.32
C GLN A 530 -21.93 27.19 1.08
N VAL A 531 -22.69 26.63 0.16
CA VAL A 531 -22.12 26.00 -1.03
C VAL A 531 -21.47 27.00 -1.99
N LYS A 532 -22.00 28.23 -2.11
CA LYS A 532 -21.34 29.31 -2.90
C LYS A 532 -19.98 29.69 -2.32
N SER A 533 -19.85 29.72 -0.99
CA SER A 533 -18.55 29.90 -0.33
C SER A 533 -17.57 28.80 -0.73
N TYR A 534 -18.04 27.55 -0.80
CA TYR A 534 -17.22 26.41 -1.19
C TYR A 534 -16.80 26.52 -2.65
N VAL A 535 -17.72 26.77 -3.57
CA VAL A 535 -17.40 26.93 -4.99
C VAL A 535 -16.31 27.96 -5.20
N ASN A 536 -16.50 29.18 -4.69
CA ASN A 536 -15.54 30.28 -4.85
C ASN A 536 -14.15 29.92 -4.31
N LYS A 537 -14.09 29.15 -3.23
CA LYS A 537 -12.84 28.77 -2.58
C LYS A 537 -12.07 27.72 -3.37
N TYR A 538 -12.75 26.70 -3.89
CA TYR A 538 -12.11 25.68 -4.72
C TYR A 538 -11.68 26.29 -6.08
N GLU A 539 -12.49 27.19 -6.64
CA GLU A 539 -12.13 27.94 -7.85
C GLU A 539 -10.93 28.86 -7.65
N ALA A 540 -10.84 29.56 -6.51
CA ALA A 540 -9.67 30.36 -6.16
C ALA A 540 -8.37 29.53 -6.00
N ASN A 541 -8.49 28.22 -5.76
CA ASN A 541 -7.37 27.28 -5.70
C ASN A 541 -7.12 26.55 -7.03
N GLY A 542 -7.70 27.05 -8.13
CA GLY A 542 -7.43 26.55 -9.48
C GLY A 542 -8.24 25.31 -9.90
N LYS A 543 -9.25 24.91 -9.12
CA LYS A 543 -10.16 23.81 -9.50
C LYS A 543 -11.38 24.36 -10.24
N ARG A 544 -11.96 23.56 -11.15
CA ARG A 544 -13.24 23.86 -11.79
C ARG A 544 -14.34 23.06 -11.13
N VAL A 545 -15.34 23.76 -10.57
CA VAL A 545 -16.49 23.09 -9.95
C VAL A 545 -17.54 22.81 -11.00
N ALA A 546 -17.67 21.53 -11.38
CA ALA A 546 -18.63 21.11 -12.40
C ALA A 546 -20.07 21.16 -11.88
N GLN A 547 -20.29 20.75 -10.63
CA GLN A 547 -21.61 20.68 -9.99
C GLN A 547 -21.49 20.74 -8.47
N VAL A 548 -22.51 21.30 -7.82
CA VAL A 548 -22.78 21.12 -6.39
C VAL A 548 -23.88 20.06 -6.23
N LEU A 549 -23.62 19.01 -5.47
CA LEU A 549 -24.57 17.93 -5.19
C LEU A 549 -25.02 17.98 -3.73
N ILE A 550 -26.32 18.20 -3.50
CA ILE A 550 -26.89 18.21 -2.14
C ILE A 550 -27.67 16.92 -1.92
N VAL A 551 -27.36 16.22 -0.82
CA VAL A 551 -28.02 14.98 -0.40
C VAL A 551 -28.76 15.20 0.91
N ALA A 552 -30.07 14.88 0.94
CA ALA A 552 -30.92 15.05 2.13
C ALA A 552 -32.03 13.98 2.17
N PRO A 553 -32.76 13.80 3.30
CA PRO A 553 -33.88 12.85 3.37
C PRO A 553 -34.95 13.08 2.30
N GLY A 554 -35.22 14.34 2.00
CA GLY A 554 -36.24 14.86 1.09
C GLY A 554 -36.08 16.38 1.02
N PHE A 555 -36.63 17.01 -0.02
CA PHE A 555 -36.54 18.46 -0.24
C PHE A 555 -37.91 19.09 -0.34
N SER A 556 -38.10 20.24 0.30
CA SER A 556 -39.38 20.93 0.20
C SER A 556 -39.55 21.51 -1.21
N ARG A 557 -40.79 21.67 -1.66
CA ARG A 557 -41.07 22.24 -2.98
C ARG A 557 -40.38 23.60 -3.19
N ASN A 558 -40.44 24.46 -2.18
CA ASN A 558 -39.77 25.77 -2.22
C ASN A 558 -38.25 25.63 -2.34
N PHE A 559 -37.64 24.61 -1.72
CA PHE A 559 -36.21 24.35 -1.84
C PHE A 559 -35.85 23.95 -3.26
N ILE A 560 -36.62 23.05 -3.87
CA ILE A 560 -36.41 22.59 -5.25
C ILE A 560 -36.54 23.76 -6.23
N GLU A 561 -37.63 24.53 -6.14
CA GLU A 561 -37.86 25.70 -6.99
C GLU A 561 -36.75 26.74 -6.84
N SER A 562 -36.28 26.99 -5.61
CA SER A 562 -35.17 27.93 -5.36
C SER A 562 -33.84 27.44 -5.92
N ALA A 563 -33.57 26.13 -5.87
CA ALA A 563 -32.35 25.53 -6.41
C ALA A 563 -32.34 25.56 -7.95
N GLU A 564 -33.49 25.36 -8.58
CA GLU A 564 -33.63 25.42 -10.05
C GLU A 564 -33.52 26.86 -10.59
N MET A 565 -33.87 27.86 -9.78
CA MET A 565 -33.77 29.28 -10.14
C MET A 565 -32.39 29.90 -9.83
N ASP A 566 -31.48 29.18 -9.15
CA ASP A 566 -30.16 29.72 -8.80
C ASP A 566 -29.23 29.70 -10.03
N THR A 567 -28.93 30.89 -10.55
CA THR A 567 -28.11 31.06 -11.75
C THR A 567 -26.62 31.12 -11.45
N ASP A 568 -26.23 31.27 -10.18
CA ASP A 568 -24.84 31.51 -9.81
C ASP A 568 -24.04 30.21 -9.77
N ILE A 569 -24.68 29.09 -9.43
CA ILE A 569 -24.05 27.77 -9.29
C ILE A 569 -24.97 26.67 -9.79
N ASN A 570 -24.40 25.63 -10.42
CA ASN A 570 -25.17 24.46 -10.84
C ASN A 570 -25.42 23.52 -9.65
N ILE A 571 -26.67 23.42 -9.21
CA ILE A 571 -27.06 22.59 -8.07
C ILE A 571 -27.87 21.36 -8.53
N SER A 572 -27.43 20.19 -8.12
CA SER A 572 -28.17 18.92 -8.19
C SER A 572 -28.69 18.55 -6.81
N LEU A 573 -29.93 18.09 -6.72
CA LEU A 573 -30.53 17.59 -5.48
C LEU A 573 -30.74 16.08 -5.60
N LEU A 574 -30.36 15.32 -4.58
CA LEU A 574 -30.57 13.87 -4.53
C LEU A 574 -31.11 13.45 -3.17
N GLU A 575 -32.27 12.80 -3.18
CA GLU A 575 -32.84 12.27 -1.94
C GLU A 575 -32.06 11.04 -1.46
N ALA A 576 -31.92 10.89 -0.15
CA ALA A 576 -31.20 9.79 0.47
C ALA A 576 -31.79 8.43 0.08
N GLU A 577 -33.11 8.33 -0.01
CA GLU A 577 -33.79 7.14 -0.52
C GLU A 577 -33.46 6.89 -2.00
N GLY A 578 -33.39 7.95 -2.81
CA GLY A 578 -33.00 7.88 -4.22
C GLY A 578 -31.56 7.40 -4.40
N LEU A 579 -30.61 7.92 -3.63
CA LEU A 579 -29.21 7.49 -3.64
C LEU A 579 -29.08 6.02 -3.23
N LYS A 580 -29.81 5.58 -2.20
CA LYS A 580 -29.85 4.16 -1.80
C LYS A 580 -30.38 3.26 -2.93
N LYS A 581 -31.45 3.67 -3.61
CA LYS A 581 -32.01 2.93 -4.76
C LYS A 581 -31.00 2.81 -5.91
N ILE A 582 -30.26 3.87 -6.20
CA ILE A 582 -29.18 3.88 -7.20
C ILE A 582 -28.12 2.84 -6.85
N LEU A 583 -27.66 2.81 -5.59
CA LEU A 583 -26.68 1.83 -5.13
C LEU A 583 -27.20 0.39 -5.22
N MET A 584 -28.44 0.14 -4.81
CA MET A 584 -29.04 -1.19 -4.92
C MET A 584 -29.13 -1.66 -6.38
N ALA A 585 -29.50 -0.78 -7.31
CA ALA A 585 -29.53 -1.10 -8.74
C ALA A 585 -28.12 -1.36 -9.30
N TYR A 586 -27.11 -0.61 -8.85
CA TYR A 586 -25.71 -0.79 -9.22
C TYR A 586 -25.19 -2.17 -8.77
N ASN A 587 -25.43 -2.55 -7.51
CA ASN A 587 -24.91 -3.79 -6.91
C ASN A 587 -25.53 -5.08 -7.50
N VAL A 588 -26.72 -5.00 -8.09
CA VAL A 588 -27.37 -6.17 -8.73
C VAL A 588 -26.77 -6.48 -10.11
N ARG A 589 -26.09 -5.52 -10.75
CA ARG A 589 -25.52 -5.71 -12.09
C ARG A 589 -24.11 -6.30 -12.01
N ARG A 590 -23.78 -7.14 -13.00
CA ARG A 590 -22.51 -7.87 -13.04
C ARG A 590 -21.30 -6.99 -13.40
N ASN A 591 -21.50 -5.94 -14.21
CA ASN A 591 -20.50 -4.95 -14.63
C ASN A 591 -21.16 -3.57 -14.74
N PRO A 592 -21.58 -2.96 -13.62
CA PRO A 592 -22.28 -1.69 -13.64
C PRO A 592 -21.33 -0.56 -14.11
N LYS A 593 -21.83 0.34 -14.96
CA LYS A 593 -21.14 1.57 -15.33
C LYS A 593 -21.96 2.76 -14.84
N PHE A 594 -21.42 3.51 -13.89
CA PHE A 594 -22.04 4.73 -13.39
C PHE A 594 -21.25 5.95 -13.86
N SER A 595 -21.90 6.84 -14.61
CA SER A 595 -21.25 8.05 -15.12
C SER A 595 -21.54 9.25 -14.22
N ALA A 596 -20.51 10.03 -13.90
CA ALA A 596 -20.64 11.30 -13.20
C ALA A 596 -21.66 12.26 -13.84
N LYS A 597 -21.84 12.18 -15.17
CA LYS A 597 -22.81 12.99 -15.92
C LYS A 597 -24.27 12.79 -15.45
N LEU A 598 -24.56 11.68 -14.78
CA LEU A 598 -25.88 11.42 -14.20
C LEU A 598 -26.13 12.28 -12.96
N LEU A 599 -25.07 12.77 -12.30
CA LEU A 599 -25.13 13.65 -11.13
C LEU A 599 -25.03 15.15 -11.49
N THR A 600 -24.69 15.50 -12.73
CA THR A 600 -24.51 16.89 -13.16
C THR A 600 -25.77 17.50 -13.81
N LYS A 601 -26.95 16.90 -13.61
CA LYS A 601 -28.22 17.49 -14.07
C LYS A 601 -28.77 18.42 -12.99
N GLY A 602 -29.00 19.68 -13.34
CA GLY A 602 -29.57 20.67 -12.41
C GLY A 602 -30.96 20.26 -11.90
N GLY A 603 -31.27 20.67 -10.66
CA GLY A 603 -32.54 20.42 -9.99
C GLY A 603 -32.62 19.03 -9.32
N LEU A 604 -33.84 18.56 -9.07
CA LEU A 604 -34.07 17.28 -8.41
C LEU A 604 -33.79 16.09 -9.34
N LEU A 605 -32.79 15.29 -8.98
CA LEU A 605 -32.40 14.10 -9.72
C LEU A 605 -33.45 12.99 -9.60
N LYS A 606 -33.92 12.51 -10.75
CA LYS A 606 -34.88 11.39 -10.83
C LYS A 606 -34.16 10.07 -10.64
N ALA A 607 -33.99 9.65 -9.38
CA ALA A 607 -33.25 8.43 -9.02
C ALA A 607 -33.75 7.17 -9.74
N GLU A 608 -35.05 7.04 -10.00
CA GLU A 608 -35.61 5.91 -10.76
C GLU A 608 -35.12 5.84 -12.22
N LEU A 609 -34.96 6.99 -12.88
CA LEU A 609 -34.43 7.05 -14.24
C LEU A 609 -32.95 6.72 -14.24
N ILE A 610 -32.21 7.25 -13.25
CA ILE A 610 -30.79 6.96 -13.08
C ILE A 610 -30.62 5.45 -12.89
N ALA A 611 -31.31 4.84 -11.92
CA ALA A 611 -31.25 3.41 -11.61
C ALA A 611 -31.60 2.48 -12.78
N LYS A 612 -32.49 2.91 -13.70
CA LYS A 612 -32.78 2.18 -14.95
C LYS A 612 -31.66 2.26 -15.99
N THR A 613 -30.84 3.32 -15.92
CA THR A 613 -29.79 3.63 -16.91
C THR A 613 -28.44 3.02 -16.55
N ILE A 614 -28.13 2.90 -15.24
CA ILE A 614 -27.08 1.99 -14.71
C ILE A 614 -27.40 0.61 -15.20
#